data_AF-A0A2H0Q5W1-F1
#
_entry.id   AF-A0A2H0Q5W1-F1
#
_cell.length_a   1.000
_cell.length_b   1.000
_cell.length_c   1.000
_cell.angle_alpha   90.00
_cell.angle_beta   90.00
_cell.angle_gamma   90.00
#
_symmetry.space_group_name_H-M   'P 1'
#
loop_
_entity.id
_entity.type
_entity.pdbx_description
1 polymer ?
#
loop_
_entity_poly.entity_id
_entity_poly.type
_entity_poly.pdbx_seq_one_letter_code
_entity_poly.pdbx_strand_id
1 'polypeptide(L)' 'FPVWLCKLSKLTELDLGHNNLTKLPVEFSYLENLKRLILDSNKFEELPHSIFNLKNLKHLS' A
#
# COMPACT_ATOMS: atom_id res chain seq x y z
N PHE A 1 10.24 -3.60 -0.36
CA PHE A 1 9.01 -3.81 0.43
C PHE A 1 8.86 -5.30 0.75
N PRO A 2 8.61 -5.71 2.01
CA PRO A 2 8.49 -7.11 2.41
C PRO A 2 7.08 -7.69 2.16
N VAL A 3 6.99 -8.78 1.39
CA VAL A 3 5.70 -9.42 1.03
C VAL A 3 4.93 -9.97 2.24
N TRP A 4 5.63 -10.36 3.31
CA TRP A 4 4.96 -10.88 4.52
C TRP A 4 4.07 -9.84 5.20
N LEU A 5 4.32 -8.53 5.00
CA LEU A 5 3.49 -7.47 5.55
C LEU A 5 2.06 -7.55 5.01
N CYS A 6 1.89 -8.00 3.77
CA CYS A 6 0.59 -8.16 3.12
C CYS A 6 -0.30 -9.24 3.77
N LYS A 7 0.26 -10.06 4.67
CA LYS A 7 -0.51 -11.07 5.44
C LYS A 7 -1.15 -10.51 6.70
N LEU A 8 -0.88 -9.24 7.05
CA LEU A 8 -1.48 -8.58 8.20
C LEU A 8 -2.92 -8.16 7.88
N SER A 9 -3.83 -9.14 7.84
CA SER A 9 -5.23 -8.95 7.42
C SER A 9 -6.02 -7.95 8.26
N LYS A 10 -5.58 -7.65 9.49
CA LYS A 10 -6.22 -6.66 10.38
C LYS A 10 -5.65 -5.24 10.25
N LEU A 11 -4.64 -5.03 9.39
CA LEU A 11 -4.02 -3.72 9.22
C LEU A 11 -5.01 -2.72 8.62
N THR A 12 -5.23 -1.61 9.32
CA THR A 12 -6.15 -0.54 8.87
C THR A 12 -5.42 0.68 8.37
N GLU A 13 -4.18 0.91 8.84
CA GLU A 13 -3.35 2.03 8.45
C GLU A 13 -1.93 1.54 8.18
N LEU A 14 -1.34 2.02 7.09
CA LEU A 14 0.02 1.68 6.69
C LEU A 14 0.71 2.93 6.17
N ASP A 15 1.78 3.30 6.86
CA ASP A 15 2.65 4.40 6.46
C ASP A 15 3.93 3.84 5.82
N LEU A 16 4.14 4.16 4.56
CA LEU A 16 5.34 3.87 3.79
C LEU A 16 5.94 5.16 3.20
N GLY A 17 5.56 6.33 3.72
CA GLY A 17 6.07 7.63 3.29
C GLY A 17 7.58 7.73 3.44
N HIS A 18 8.20 8.63 2.66
CA HIS A 18 9.64 8.92 2.73
C HIS A 18 10.55 7.69 2.54
N ASN A 19 10.19 6.81 1.60
CA ASN A 19 10.98 5.64 1.24
C ASN A 19 11.51 5.71 -0.20
N ASN A 20 12.22 4.67 -0.64
CA ASN A 20 12.71 4.54 -2.01
C ASN A 20 11.88 3.52 -2.83
N LEU A 21 10.59 3.38 -2.54
CA LEU A 21 9.74 2.41 -3.25
C LEU A 21 9.46 2.89 -4.67
N THR A 22 9.62 2.00 -5.63
CA THR A 22 9.28 2.21 -7.05
C THR A 22 8.09 1.36 -7.49
N LYS A 23 7.76 0.31 -6.71
CA LYS A 23 6.64 -0.60 -6.96
C LYS A 23 6.10 -1.17 -5.66
N LEU A 24 4.83 -1.55 -5.69
CA LEU A 24 4.20 -2.38 -4.65
C LEU A 24 3.94 -3.78 -5.22
N PRO A 25 4.09 -4.84 -4.40
CA PRO A 25 3.80 -6.20 -4.84
C PRO A 25 2.31 -6.39 -5.15
N VAL A 26 1.96 -7.42 -5.93
CA VAL A 26 0.54 -7.72 -6.25
C VAL A 26 -0.22 -8.14 -4.99
N GLU A 27 0.48 -8.75 -4.04
CA GLU A 27 0.00 -9.15 -2.72
C GLU A 27 -0.48 -7.98 -1.87
N PHE A 28 -0.18 -6.72 -2.23
CA PHE A 28 -0.73 -5.55 -1.53
C PHE A 28 -2.27 -5.57 -1.52
N SER A 29 -2.88 -6.19 -2.54
CA SER A 29 -4.32 -6.46 -2.61
C SER A 29 -4.88 -7.30 -1.45
N TYR A 30 -4.03 -8.04 -0.72
CA TYR A 30 -4.45 -8.86 0.43
C TYR A 30 -4.70 -8.04 1.70
N LEU A 31 -4.32 -6.76 1.72
CA LEU A 31 -4.60 -5.83 2.81
C LEU A 31 -6.05 -5.33 2.74
N GLU A 32 -7.02 -6.26 2.76
CA GLU A 32 -8.43 -5.98 2.50
C GLU A 32 -9.05 -4.97 3.48
N ASN A 33 -8.53 -4.87 4.71
CA ASN A 33 -9.01 -3.96 5.74
C ASN A 33 -8.31 -2.60 5.77
N LEU A 34 -7.36 -2.35 4.85
CA LEU A 34 -6.60 -1.12 4.82
C LEU A 34 -7.49 0.06 4.42
N LYS A 35 -7.50 1.09 5.27
CA LYS A 35 -8.31 2.32 5.12
C LYS A 35 -7.43 3.53 4.83
N ARG A 36 -6.20 3.55 5.31
CA ARG A 36 -5.25 4.64 5.10
C ARG A 36 -3.91 4.09 4.63
N LEU A 37 -3.42 4.64 3.53
CA LEU A 37 -2.12 4.29 2.95
C LEU A 37 -1.35 5.58 2.64
N ILE A 38 -0.18 5.72 3.24
CA ILE A 38 0.75 6.81 2.93
C ILE A 38 1.89 6.25 2.07
N LEU A 39 2.08 6.84 0.89
CA LEU A 39 3.13 6.55 -0.09
C LEU A 39 3.87 7.79 -0.55
N ASP A 40 3.59 8.95 0.03
CA ASP A 40 4.26 10.21 -0.30
C ASP A 40 5.79 10.09 -0.22
N SER A 41 6.49 10.95 -0.95
CA SER A 41 7.95 11.00 -0.92
C SER A 41 8.62 9.65 -1.24
N ASN A 42 8.03 8.87 -2.15
CA ASN A 42 8.61 7.68 -2.77
C ASN A 42 9.03 7.94 -4.23
N LYS A 43 9.49 6.88 -4.93
CA LYS A 43 10.00 6.94 -6.30
C LYS A 43 9.07 6.24 -7.30
N PHE A 44 7.77 6.36 -7.07
CA PHE A 44 6.77 5.84 -8.00
C PHE A 44 6.68 6.75 -9.22
N GLU A 45 6.92 6.20 -10.41
CA GLU A 45 6.69 6.92 -11.68
C GLU A 45 5.20 6.99 -12.01
N GLU A 46 4.46 5.97 -11.58
CA GLU A 46 3.02 5.84 -11.73
C GLU A 46 2.41 5.25 -10.45
N LEU A 47 1.11 5.44 -10.26
CA LEU A 47 0.41 4.86 -9.13
C LEU A 47 0.32 3.32 -9.29
N PRO A 48 0.85 2.52 -8.34
CA PRO A 48 0.85 1.06 -8.46
C PRO A 48 -0.54 0.46 -8.63
N HIS A 49 -0.71 -0.41 -9.64
CA HIS A 49 -2.00 -1.06 -9.92
C HIS A 49 -2.58 -1.84 -8.73
N SER A 50 -1.75 -2.36 -7.83
CA SER A 50 -2.20 -3.10 -6.65
C SER A 50 -3.00 -2.25 -5.66
N ILE A 51 -2.88 -0.92 -5.70
CA ILE A 51 -3.65 0.01 -4.87
C ILE A 51 -5.13 0.01 -5.28
N PHE A 52 -5.44 -0.14 -6.57
CA PHE A 52 -6.84 -0.17 -7.05
C PHE A 52 -7.62 -1.39 -6.55
N ASN A 53 -6.93 -2.43 -6.07
CA ASN A 53 -7.56 -3.60 -5.47
C ASN A 53 -7.91 -3.41 -3.98
N LEU A 54 -7.48 -2.32 -3.33
CA LEU A 54 -7.76 -2.02 -1.93
C LEU A 54 -9.17 -1.46 -1.77
N LYS A 55 -10.17 -2.34 -1.73
CA LYS A 55 -11.61 -1.99 -1.72
C LYS A 55 -12.04 -1.09 -0.55
N ASN A 56 -11.33 -1.14 0.58
CA ASN A 56 -11.66 -0.36 1.78
C ASN A 56 -10.80 0.90 1.95
N LEU A 57 -9.93 1.23 0.99
CA LEU A 57 -9.06 2.39 1.07
C LEU A 57 -9.88 3.68 0.99
N LYS A 58 -9.72 4.53 2.00
CA LYS A 58 -10.42 5.82 2.12
C LYS A 58 -9.49 7.00 1.95
N HIS A 59 -8.22 6.81 2.30
CA HIS A 59 -7.19 7.84 2.25
C HIS A 59 -5.93 7.29 1.61
N LEU A 60 -5.46 7.99 0.58
CA LEU A 60 -4.21 7.75 -0.13
C LEU A 60 -3.48 9.09 -0.24
N SER A 61 -2.23 9.14 0.18
CA SER A 61 -1.37 10.33 0.11
C SER A 61 0.04 9.96 -0.31
#